data_AF-A0A7J9SKN5-F1
#
_entry.id   AF-A0A7J9SKN5-F1
#
_cell.length_a   1.000
_cell.length_b   1.000
_cell.length_c   1.000
_cell.angle_alpha   90.00
_cell.angle_beta   90.00
_cell.angle_gamma   90.00
#
_symmetry.space_group_name_H-M   'P 1'
#
loop_
_entity.id
_entity.type
_entity.pdbx_description
1 polymer ?
#
loop_
_entity_poly.entity_id
_entity_poly.type
_entity_poly.pdbx_seq_one_letter_code
_entity_poly.pdbx_strand_id
1 'polypeptide(L)'
;MSTAEPRAGIVTCPACDLHVPVTEPNEAVEVYRRHERVTGHGIEWERVALDVTASSPNVESMLETLDGEYDDGVPVGVLTAAAATREVPISAVLDELHALRMEGKIHEPIDDHFSPL
;
A
#
# COMPACT_ATOMS: atom_id res chain seq x y z
N MET A 1 1.18 -4.42 -30.67
CA MET A 1 1.93 -4.25 -29.41
C MET A 1 0.89 -4.18 -28.32
N SER A 2 0.70 -5.25 -27.53
CA SER A 2 -0.21 -5.17 -26.39
C SER A 2 0.48 -4.35 -25.30
N THR A 3 0.04 -3.11 -25.14
CA THR A 3 0.26 -2.34 -23.91
C THR A 3 -0.50 -3.05 -22.81
N ALA A 4 0.17 -3.93 -22.05
CA ALA A 4 -0.40 -4.43 -20.82
C ALA A 4 -0.66 -3.21 -19.94
N GLU A 5 -1.93 -2.95 -19.62
CA GLU A 5 -2.30 -1.90 -18.69
C GLU A 5 -1.60 -2.16 -17.34
N PRO A 6 -1.15 -1.10 -16.62
CA PRO A 6 -0.67 -1.27 -15.26
C PRO A 6 -1.74 -2.01 -14.44
N ARG A 7 -1.39 -3.20 -13.94
CA ARG A 7 -2.36 -4.09 -13.30
C ARG A 7 -2.74 -3.64 -11.89
N ALA A 8 -1.90 -2.85 -11.22
CA ALA A 8 -2.17 -2.35 -9.88
C ALA A 8 -2.64 -0.88 -9.88
N GLY A 9 -2.08 -0.01 -10.73
CA GLY A 9 -2.57 1.36 -10.89
C GLY A 9 -1.50 2.40 -11.24
N ILE A 10 -1.71 3.64 -10.79
CA ILE A 10 -0.80 4.77 -10.98
C ILE A 10 -0.62 5.46 -9.63
N VAL A 11 0.64 5.69 -9.25
CA VAL A 11 1.00 6.52 -8.10
C VAL A 11 1.51 7.88 -8.55
N THR A 12 1.28 8.92 -7.75
CA THR A 12 1.68 10.29 -8.05
C THR A 12 2.35 10.97 -6.86
N CYS A 13 3.25 11.92 -7.14
CA CYS A 13 3.72 12.87 -6.15
C CYS A 13 3.15 14.26 -6.45
N PRO A 14 2.24 14.80 -5.62
CA PRO A 14 1.66 16.13 -5.83
C PRO A 14 2.69 17.27 -5.86
N ALA A 15 3.86 17.09 -5.24
CA ALA A 15 4.91 18.09 -5.17
C ALA A 15 5.91 18.04 -6.34
N CYS A 16 5.96 16.95 -7.09
CA CYS A 16 6.98 16.71 -8.14
C CYS A 16 6.41 16.53 -9.54
N ASP A 17 5.09 16.57 -9.74
CA ASP A 17 4.44 16.23 -11.02
C ASP A 17 4.86 14.82 -11.53
N LEU A 18 5.12 13.92 -10.58
CA LEU A 18 5.52 12.54 -10.84
C LEU A 18 4.26 11.70 -11.04
N HIS A 19 4.24 10.88 -12.09
CA HIS A 19 3.17 9.89 -12.34
C HIS A 19 3.81 8.58 -12.78
N VAL A 20 3.69 7.54 -11.96
CA VAL A 20 4.35 6.25 -12.21
C VAL A 20 3.29 5.15 -12.30
N PRO A 21 3.14 4.49 -13.46
CA PRO A 21 2.34 3.28 -13.54
C PRO A 21 3.03 2.16 -12.77
N VAL A 22 2.25 1.42 -11.99
CA VAL A 22 2.70 0.25 -11.21
C VAL A 22 1.92 -0.99 -11.64
N THR A 23 2.65 -2.08 -11.85
CA THR A 23 2.11 -3.37 -12.29
C THR A 23 1.76 -4.27 -11.12
N GLU A 24 2.51 -4.21 -10.03
CA GLU A 24 2.22 -4.95 -8.80
C GLU A 24 1.93 -3.99 -7.64
N PRO A 25 1.11 -4.37 -6.64
CA PRO A 25 0.78 -3.49 -5.54
C PRO A 25 2.03 -3.03 -4.78
N ASN A 26 2.98 -3.93 -4.50
CA ASN A 26 4.18 -3.58 -3.72
C ASN A 26 5.16 -2.68 -4.48
N GLU A 27 5.09 -2.59 -5.82
CA GLU A 27 5.86 -1.58 -6.57
C GLU A 27 5.48 -0.16 -6.15
N ALA A 28 4.23 0.10 -5.73
CA ALA A 28 3.85 1.39 -5.17
C ALA A 28 4.64 1.73 -3.89
N VAL A 29 4.86 0.74 -3.03
CA VAL A 29 5.62 0.88 -1.78
C VAL A 29 7.11 1.10 -2.07
N GLU A 30 7.65 0.40 -3.07
CA GLU A 30 9.02 0.61 -3.53
C GLU A 30 9.23 2.02 -4.09
N VAL A 31 8.32 2.49 -4.95
CA VAL A 31 8.35 3.86 -5.50
C VAL A 31 8.24 4.86 -4.36
N TYR A 32 7.36 4.64 -3.38
CA TYR A 32 7.20 5.50 -2.21
C TYR A 32 8.52 5.63 -1.45
N ARG A 33 9.09 4.51 -1.02
CA ARG A 33 10.33 4.49 -0.21
C ARG A 33 11.51 5.09 -0.96
N ARG A 34 11.61 4.86 -2.27
CA ARG A 34 12.68 5.45 -3.08
C ARG A 34 12.48 6.96 -3.25
N HIS A 35 11.25 7.39 -3.51
CA HIS A 35 10.94 8.80 -3.73
C HIS A 35 11.14 9.61 -2.44
N GLU A 36 10.52 9.17 -1.34
CA GLU A 36 10.62 9.81 -0.03
C GLU A 36 12.07 9.93 0.43
N ARG A 37 12.89 8.88 0.28
CA ARG A 37 14.32 8.92 0.63
C ARG A 37 15.12 9.99 -0.14
N VAL A 38 14.72 10.30 -1.37
CA VAL A 38 15.45 11.23 -2.25
C VAL A 38 14.92 12.65 -2.13
N THR A 39 13.61 12.81 -1.98
CA THR A 39 12.93 14.12 -2.06
C THR A 39 12.31 14.58 -0.74
N GLY A 40 12.07 13.66 0.20
CA GLY A 40 11.28 13.91 1.41
C GLY A 40 9.77 14.05 1.14
N HIS A 41 9.30 13.75 -0.07
CA HIS A 41 7.88 13.88 -0.41
C HIS A 41 7.14 12.55 -0.34
N GLY A 42 5.88 12.61 0.04
CA GLY A 42 4.96 11.49 -0.08
C GLY A 42 4.53 11.26 -1.53
N ILE A 43 4.27 10.01 -1.85
CA ILE A 43 3.47 9.64 -3.03
C ILE A 43 2.13 9.09 -2.58
N GLU A 44 1.14 9.21 -3.45
CA GLU A 44 -0.25 8.82 -3.24
C GLU A 44 -0.72 7.97 -4.42
N TRP A 45 -1.78 7.19 -4.24
CA TRP A 45 -2.47 6.54 -5.34
C TRP A 45 -3.27 7.57 -6.13
N GLU A 46 -2.91 7.81 -7.39
CA GLU A 46 -3.72 8.60 -8.32
C GLU A 46 -4.90 7.76 -8.85
N ARG A 47 -4.62 6.49 -9.14
CA ARG A 47 -5.61 5.52 -9.60
C ARG A 47 -5.25 4.14 -9.10
N VAL A 48 -6.23 3.44 -8.54
CA VAL A 48 -6.14 2.02 -8.18
C VAL A 48 -6.87 1.20 -9.25
N ALA A 49 -6.23 0.14 -9.73
CA ALA A 49 -6.80 -0.82 -10.70
C ALA A 49 -7.06 -2.21 -10.07
N LEU A 50 -6.89 -2.32 -8.75
CA LEU A 50 -7.19 -3.49 -7.94
C LEU A 50 -8.65 -3.48 -7.49
N ASP A 51 -9.31 -4.63 -7.48
CA ASP A 51 -10.64 -4.80 -6.89
C ASP A 51 -10.52 -4.99 -5.38
N VAL A 52 -10.13 -3.92 -4.68
CA VAL A 52 -9.89 -3.92 -3.23
C VAL A 52 -10.59 -2.71 -2.63
N THR A 53 -11.32 -2.93 -1.53
CA THR A 53 -11.98 -1.85 -0.81
C THR A 53 -11.81 -2.02 0.69
N ALA A 54 -11.53 -0.93 1.37
CA ALA A 54 -11.47 -0.91 2.82
C ALA A 54 -12.86 -0.64 3.41
N SER A 55 -13.29 -1.49 4.35
CA SER A 55 -14.51 -1.27 5.15
C SER A 55 -14.31 -0.17 6.21
N SER A 56 -13.06 0.02 6.65
CA SER A 56 -12.62 0.93 7.71
C SER A 56 -11.37 1.72 7.27
N PRO A 57 -11.19 2.99 7.70
CA PRO A 57 -9.92 3.70 7.51
C PRO A 57 -8.82 3.24 8.49
N ASN A 58 -9.14 2.36 9.45
CA ASN A 58 -8.15 1.80 10.39
C ASN A 58 -7.39 0.63 9.74
N VAL A 59 -6.06 0.70 9.76
CA VAL A 59 -5.17 -0.27 9.09
C VAL A 59 -5.23 -1.66 9.72
N GLU A 60 -5.34 -1.74 11.05
CA GLU A 60 -5.51 -3.02 11.76
C GLU A 60 -6.78 -3.74 11.29
N SER A 61 -7.93 -3.03 11.27
CA SER A 61 -9.19 -3.59 10.78
C SER A 61 -9.17 -3.93 9.28
N MET A 62 -8.46 -3.14 8.46
CA MET A 62 -8.28 -3.46 7.03
C MET A 62 -7.47 -4.75 6.87
N LEU A 63 -6.39 -4.88 7.64
CA LEU A 63 -5.55 -6.06 7.63
C LEU A 63 -6.34 -7.30 8.05
N GLU A 64 -7.08 -7.24 9.16
CA GLU A 64 -7.95 -8.34 9.61
C GLU A 64 -8.98 -8.76 8.56
N THR A 65 -9.52 -7.79 7.81
CA THR A 65 -10.52 -8.08 6.76
C THR A 65 -9.89 -8.79 5.57
N LEU A 66 -8.67 -8.39 5.18
CA LEU A 66 -7.99 -8.89 3.98
C LEU A 66 -7.18 -10.15 4.23
N ASP A 67 -6.73 -10.42 5.46
CA ASP A 67 -5.81 -11.53 5.78
C ASP A 67 -6.28 -12.89 5.26
N GLY A 68 -7.59 -13.17 5.34
CA GLY A 68 -8.17 -14.42 4.86
C GLY A 68 -8.07 -14.65 3.35
N GLU A 69 -7.67 -13.65 2.56
CA GLU A 69 -7.46 -13.75 1.11
C GLU A 69 -6.00 -14.01 0.72
N TYR A 70 -5.05 -13.92 1.68
CA TYR A 70 -3.61 -13.99 1.42
C TYR A 70 -2.90 -14.93 2.40
N ASP A 71 -2.52 -16.11 1.92
CA ASP A 71 -1.88 -17.16 2.74
C ASP A 71 -0.55 -16.74 3.40
N ASP A 72 0.21 -15.84 2.76
CA ASP A 72 1.50 -15.34 3.23
C ASP A 72 1.43 -13.90 3.79
N GLY A 73 0.22 -13.50 4.20
CA GLY A 73 -0.09 -12.16 4.68
C GLY A 73 -0.42 -11.18 3.57
N VAL A 74 -1.05 -10.07 3.97
CA VAL A 74 -1.56 -9.06 3.03
C VAL A 74 -0.41 -8.21 2.51
N PRO A 75 -0.22 -8.09 1.18
CA PRO A 75 0.81 -7.20 0.63
C PRO A 75 0.57 -5.75 1.06
N VAL A 76 1.62 -5.05 1.49
CA VAL A 76 1.52 -3.64 1.93
C VAL A 76 0.92 -2.76 0.83
N GLY A 77 1.27 -3.02 -0.42
CA GLY A 77 0.70 -2.33 -1.58
C GLY A 77 -0.82 -2.49 -1.69
N VAL A 78 -1.34 -3.69 -1.39
CA VAL A 78 -2.79 -3.96 -1.36
C VAL A 78 -3.45 -3.15 -0.24
N LEU A 79 -2.85 -3.13 0.96
CA LEU A 79 -3.36 -2.32 2.08
C LEU A 79 -3.40 -0.84 1.72
N THR A 80 -2.35 -0.30 1.13
CA THR A 80 -2.32 1.11 0.74
C THR A 80 -3.34 1.45 -0.36
N ALA A 81 -3.56 0.53 -1.30
CA ALA A 81 -4.56 0.69 -2.35
C ALA A 81 -5.99 0.66 -1.79
N ALA A 82 -6.28 -0.26 -0.87
CA ALA A 82 -7.56 -0.30 -0.16
C ALA A 82 -7.77 0.96 0.69
N ALA A 83 -6.73 1.42 1.37
CA ALA A 83 -6.77 2.62 2.21
C ALA A 83 -6.97 3.91 1.39
N ALA A 84 -6.47 3.96 0.16
CA ALA A 84 -6.66 5.09 -0.75
C ALA A 84 -8.15 5.36 -1.07
N THR A 85 -9.00 4.33 -1.06
CA THR A 85 -10.46 4.52 -1.24
C THR A 85 -11.10 5.29 -0.07
N ARG A 86 -10.35 5.49 1.02
CA ARG A 86 -10.71 6.23 2.22
C ARG A 86 -9.82 7.46 2.45
N GLU A 87 -9.11 7.90 1.42
CA GLU A 87 -8.21 9.07 1.45
C GLU A 87 -7.06 8.94 2.46
N VAL A 88 -6.69 7.71 2.82
CA VAL A 88 -5.55 7.46 3.71
C VAL A 88 -4.27 7.39 2.86
N PRO A 89 -3.26 8.22 3.13
CA PRO A 89 -2.03 8.24 2.33
C PRO A 89 -1.17 7.02 2.60
N ILE A 90 -0.33 6.64 1.62
CA ILE A 90 0.61 5.52 1.74
C ILE A 90 1.47 5.65 2.99
N SER A 91 1.97 6.85 3.30
CA SER A 91 2.80 7.10 4.49
C SER A 91 2.11 6.74 5.80
N ALA A 92 0.83 7.12 5.95
CA ALA A 92 0.07 6.85 7.17
C ALA A 92 -0.16 5.34 7.36
N VAL A 93 -0.37 4.60 6.26
CA VAL A 93 -0.47 3.14 6.31
C VAL A 93 0.84 2.52 6.80
N LEU A 94 1.98 2.98 6.26
CA LEU A 94 3.30 2.48 6.65
C LEU A 94 3.64 2.80 8.12
N ASP A 95 3.32 4.00 8.58
CA ASP A 95 3.53 4.43 9.96
C ASP A 95 2.70 3.57 10.93
N GLU A 96 1.43 3.30 10.59
CA GLU A 96 0.54 2.49 11.41
C GLU A 96 0.98 1.01 11.43
N LEU A 97 1.37 0.44 10.29
CA LEU A 97 1.94 -0.91 10.25
C LEU A 97 3.21 -1.01 11.12
N HIS A 98 4.06 0.01 11.09
CA HIS A 98 5.22 0.06 11.96
C HIS A 98 4.82 0.07 13.44
N ALA A 99 3.84 0.89 13.82
CA ALA A 99 3.33 0.94 15.19
C ALA A 99 2.74 -0.40 15.65
N LEU A 100 1.86 -1.01 14.86
CA LEU A 100 1.24 -2.31 15.16
C LEU A 100 2.29 -3.42 15.32
N ARG A 101 3.34 -3.42 14.50
CA ARG A 101 4.46 -4.36 14.63
C ARG A 101 5.22 -4.14 15.93
N MET A 102 5.49 -2.89 16.30
CA MET A 102 6.17 -2.55 17.55
C MET A 102 5.33 -2.89 18.78
N GLU A 103 4.00 -2.85 18.67
CA GLU A 103 3.05 -3.28 19.69
C GLU A 103 2.91 -4.81 19.80
N GLY A 104 3.46 -5.56 18.83
CA GLY A 104 3.33 -7.01 18.79
C GLY A 104 1.92 -7.49 18.44
N LYS A 105 1.18 -6.70 17.64
CA LYS A 105 -0.16 -7.04 17.15
C LYS A 105 -0.16 -7.69 15.77
N ILE A 106 0.89 -7.47 14.99
CA ILE A 106 1.06 -8.01 13.65
C ILE A 106 2.47 -8.55 13.48
N HIS A 107 2.66 -9.41 12.50
CA HIS A 107 3.96 -9.91 12.07
C HIS A 107 4.10 -9.83 10.55
N GLU A 108 5.33 -9.95 10.07
CA GLU A 108 5.68 -9.91 8.65
C GLU A 108 6.18 -11.31 8.24
N PRO A 109 5.32 -12.16 7.62
CA PRO A 109 5.70 -13.51 7.23
C PRO A 109 6.76 -13.52 6.12
N ILE A 110 6.60 -12.61 5.15
CA ILE A 110 7.52 -12.34 4.06
C ILE A 110 7.65 -10.82 3.87
N ASP A 111 8.74 -10.38 3.26
CA ASP A 111 9.01 -8.96 3.04
C ASP A 111 7.80 -8.24 2.42
N ASP A 112 7.41 -7.13 3.04
CA ASP A 112 6.28 -6.28 2.64
C ASP A 112 4.92 -7.00 2.60
N HIS A 113 4.72 -8.00 3.45
CA HIS A 113 3.43 -8.64 3.72
C HIS A 113 3.19 -8.73 5.21
N PHE A 114 2.00 -8.37 5.69
CA PHE A 114 1.69 -8.40 7.11
C PHE A 114 0.48 -9.29 7.39
N SER A 115 0.47 -9.90 8.57
CA SER A 115 -0.66 -10.65 9.12
C SER A 115 -0.88 -10.31 10.59
N PRO A 116 -2.14 -10.32 11.08
CA PRO A 116 -2.43 -10.25 12.51
C PRO A 116 -1.73 -11.37 13.30
N LEU A 117 -1.44 -11.14 14.58
CA LEU A 117 -0.87 -12.13 15.51
C LEU A 117 -1.95 -12.86 16.34
#